data_AF-A0A3D1B102-F1
#
_entry.id   AF-A0A3D1B102-F1
#
_cell.length_a   1.000
_cell.length_b   1.000
_cell.length_c   1.000
_cell.angle_alpha   90.00
_cell.angle_beta   90.00
_cell.angle_gamma   90.00
#
_symmetry.space_group_name_H-M   'P 1'
#
loop_
_entity.id
_entity.type
_entity.pdbx_description
1 polymer ?
#
loop_
_entity_poly.entity_id
_entity_poly.type
_entity_poly.pdbx_seq_one_letter_code
_entity_poly.pdbx_strand_id
1 'polypeptide(L)'
;GERGEMRYLPLGVGVVIPPWNFALAILVGMTTAALVTGNTVIVKPSSETPVIAAKFAEVLLEAGFPARSFAFLTGSGAAIGDLLVKHPKTRFIAFTGSRDVGLRINELAAKPQPGQLWIKRVVAEMGGKDAIIVDSEADLEQAVDGVLASAFGYQGQKCSACSRAIVHQQVYDQFLEKLKAKTSKLAVGPADDPANFMGPVISAGAKKSILDYIEVGKGEGRLLTGGSQADGDGYFIA
;
A
#
# COMPACT_ATOMS: atom_id res chain seq x y z
N GLY A 1 -6.64 34.77 39.77
CA GLY A 1 -6.86 34.69 38.31
C GLY A 1 -6.70 33.25 37.88
N GLU A 2 -7.47 32.80 36.88
CA GLU A 2 -7.31 31.48 36.29
C GLU A 2 -6.25 31.51 35.19
N ARG A 3 -5.47 30.43 35.06
CA ARG A 3 -4.52 30.23 33.95
C ARG A 3 -4.87 28.94 33.22
N GLY A 4 -5.50 29.06 32.06
CA GLY A 4 -5.80 27.93 31.18
C GLY A 4 -4.56 27.46 30.42
N GLU A 5 -4.38 26.14 30.31
CA GLU A 5 -3.35 25.50 29.49
C GLU A 5 -3.92 24.28 28.77
N MET A 6 -3.50 24.06 27.51
CA MET A 6 -3.85 22.88 26.71
C MET A 6 -2.58 22.16 26.28
N ARG A 7 -2.53 20.84 26.48
CA ARG A 7 -1.41 19.98 26.08
C ARG A 7 -1.90 18.70 25.41
N TYR A 8 -1.10 18.17 24.49
CA TYR A 8 -1.30 16.83 23.94
C TYR A 8 -0.51 15.82 24.76
N LEU A 9 -1.13 14.66 25.00
CA LEU A 9 -0.54 13.53 25.73
C LEU A 9 -0.62 12.27 24.84
N PRO A 10 0.32 11.31 25.01
CA PRO A 10 0.24 10.03 24.30
C PRO A 10 -1.05 9.29 24.64
N LEU A 11 -1.47 8.42 23.73
CA LEU A 11 -2.65 7.60 23.93
C LEU A 11 -2.33 6.35 24.76
N GLY A 12 -1.26 5.63 24.42
CA GLY A 12 -0.90 4.33 25.03
C GLY A 12 -0.31 3.35 24.01
N VAL A 13 -0.70 2.07 24.11
CA VAL A 13 -0.18 1.00 23.23
C VAL A 13 -0.93 0.96 21.89
N GLY A 14 -0.19 1.14 20.80
CA GLY A 14 -0.69 1.04 19.43
C GLY A 14 -0.36 -0.28 18.75
N VAL A 15 -1.14 -0.62 17.72
CA VAL A 15 -0.80 -1.69 16.77
C VAL A 15 -0.57 -1.04 15.40
N VAL A 16 0.62 -1.24 14.84
CA VAL A 16 1.04 -0.72 13.52
C VAL A 16 1.07 -1.88 12.54
N ILE A 17 0.25 -1.79 11.49
CA ILE A 17 0.07 -2.82 10.48
C ILE A 17 0.36 -2.20 9.09
N PRO A 18 1.65 -2.16 8.66
CA PRO A 18 2.06 -1.58 7.39
C PRO A 18 1.93 -2.58 6.22
N PRO A 19 1.90 -2.07 4.97
CA PRO A 19 1.72 -2.89 3.78
C PRO A 19 3.08 -3.40 3.26
N TRP A 20 3.05 -4.25 2.23
CA TRP A 20 4.26 -4.74 1.56
C TRP A 20 4.76 -3.81 0.44
N ASN A 21 3.88 -3.03 -0.18
CA ASN A 21 4.22 -2.28 -1.40
C ASN A 21 5.17 -1.10 -1.15
N PHE A 22 5.14 -0.53 0.05
CA PHE A 22 6.13 0.41 0.56
C PHE A 22 6.66 -0.09 1.89
N ALA A 23 7.24 -1.29 1.85
CA ALA A 23 7.59 -2.08 3.04
C ALA A 23 8.51 -1.39 4.04
N LEU A 24 9.32 -0.42 3.61
CA LEU A 24 10.11 0.42 4.50
C LEU A 24 9.44 1.78 4.76
N ALA A 25 9.12 2.55 3.71
CA ALA A 25 8.68 3.93 3.87
C ALA A 25 7.41 4.09 4.74
N ILE A 26 6.36 3.31 4.45
CA ILE A 26 5.10 3.39 5.21
C ILE A 26 5.28 2.79 6.61
N LEU A 27 6.02 1.68 6.72
CA LEU A 27 6.39 1.09 8.01
C LEU A 27 7.08 2.11 8.92
N VAL A 28 8.11 2.78 8.43
CA VAL A 28 8.87 3.81 9.16
C VAL A 28 7.92 4.92 9.58
N GLY A 29 7.20 5.52 8.64
CA GLY A 29 6.31 6.66 8.91
C GLY A 29 5.27 6.37 9.98
N MET A 30 4.56 5.24 9.86
CA MET A 30 3.53 4.86 10.84
C MET A 30 4.12 4.58 12.23
N THR A 31 5.26 3.89 12.28
CA THR A 31 5.90 3.48 13.54
C THR A 31 6.48 4.68 14.26
N THR A 32 7.26 5.53 13.56
CA THR A 32 7.94 6.67 14.18
C THR A 32 6.95 7.76 14.58
N ALA A 33 5.88 7.99 13.82
CA ALA A 33 4.83 8.94 14.20
C ALA A 33 4.17 8.57 15.55
N ALA A 34 3.94 7.28 15.79
CA ALA A 34 3.44 6.80 17.06
C ALA A 34 4.48 6.93 18.20
N LEU A 35 5.72 6.50 17.94
CA LEU A 35 6.79 6.56 18.95
C LEU A 35 7.13 7.98 19.37
N VAL A 36 7.29 8.92 18.42
CA VAL A 36 7.67 10.30 18.71
C VAL A 36 6.60 11.07 19.50
N THR A 37 5.33 10.64 19.38
CA THR A 37 4.21 11.19 20.17
C THR A 37 4.09 10.57 21.56
N GLY A 38 5.05 9.73 21.97
CA GLY A 38 5.14 9.12 23.30
C GLY A 38 4.34 7.82 23.45
N ASN A 39 3.84 7.24 22.36
CA ASN A 39 3.16 5.94 22.39
C ASN A 39 4.17 4.79 22.33
N THR A 40 3.74 3.59 22.70
CA THR A 40 4.46 2.35 22.39
C THR A 40 3.72 1.57 21.32
N VAL A 41 4.42 0.74 20.56
CA VAL A 41 3.83 0.09 19.37
C VAL A 41 4.16 -1.39 19.24
N ILE A 42 3.16 -2.17 18.85
CA ILE A 42 3.35 -3.50 18.30
C ILE A 42 3.35 -3.38 16.78
N VAL A 43 4.48 -3.66 16.15
CA VAL A 43 4.67 -3.61 14.70
C VAL A 43 4.45 -5.01 14.12
N LYS A 44 3.39 -5.15 13.32
CA LYS A 44 3.03 -6.38 12.62
C LYS A 44 3.09 -6.16 11.10
N PRO A 45 4.27 -6.32 10.46
CA PRO A 45 4.42 -6.08 9.03
C PRO A 45 3.66 -7.10 8.17
N SER A 46 3.52 -6.80 6.89
CA SER A 46 3.06 -7.77 5.90
C SER A 46 3.92 -9.05 5.93
N SER A 47 3.27 -10.20 5.79
CA SER A 47 3.96 -11.49 5.69
C SER A 47 4.79 -11.65 4.42
N GLU A 48 4.56 -10.80 3.41
CA GLU A 48 5.34 -10.78 2.16
C GLU A 48 6.69 -10.07 2.33
N THR A 49 6.82 -9.16 3.29
CA THR A 49 8.02 -8.31 3.46
C THR A 49 8.52 -8.23 4.90
N PRO A 50 8.67 -9.35 5.63
CA PRO A 50 9.05 -9.32 7.04
C PRO A 50 10.53 -8.95 7.25
N VAL A 51 11.41 -9.26 6.30
CA VAL A 51 12.86 -9.09 6.44
C VAL A 51 13.26 -7.62 6.55
N ILE A 52 12.75 -6.78 5.64
CA ILE A 52 13.04 -5.34 5.68
C ILE A 52 12.49 -4.69 6.95
N ALA A 53 11.37 -5.19 7.48
CA ALA A 53 10.81 -4.71 8.73
C ALA A 53 11.64 -5.13 9.95
N ALA A 54 12.24 -6.33 9.93
CA ALA A 54 13.20 -6.75 10.94
C ALA A 54 14.47 -5.87 10.91
N LYS A 55 14.95 -5.51 9.72
CA LYS A 55 16.07 -4.56 9.58
C LYS A 55 15.74 -3.18 10.12
N PHE A 56 14.52 -2.69 9.91
CA PHE A 56 14.09 -1.44 10.54
C PHE A 56 14.03 -1.54 12.08
N ALA A 57 13.61 -2.69 12.63
CA ALA A 57 13.65 -2.91 14.08
C ALA A 57 15.09 -2.88 14.64
N GLU A 58 16.07 -3.45 13.93
CA GLU A 58 17.50 -3.33 14.27
C GLU A 58 17.93 -1.85 14.33
N VAL A 59 17.56 -1.05 13.32
CA VAL A 59 17.86 0.39 13.25
C VAL A 59 17.24 1.17 14.41
N LEU A 60 16.01 0.85 14.84
CA LEU A 60 15.39 1.50 16.00
C LEU A 60 16.18 1.24 17.29
N LEU A 61 16.69 0.02 17.48
CA LEU A 61 17.53 -0.31 18.64
C LEU A 61 18.87 0.44 18.58
N GLU A 62 19.51 0.47 17.42
CA GLU A 62 20.77 1.21 17.20
C GLU A 62 20.60 2.71 17.45
N ALA A 63 19.45 3.27 17.05
CA ALA A 63 19.10 4.67 17.30
C ALA A 63 18.80 4.99 18.79
N GLY A 64 18.83 3.99 19.67
CA GLY A 64 18.66 4.17 21.12
C GLY A 64 17.20 4.23 21.59
N PHE A 65 16.23 3.79 20.78
CA PHE A 65 14.86 3.64 21.29
C PHE A 65 14.83 2.62 22.43
N PRO A 66 14.13 2.90 23.55
CA PRO A 66 14.01 1.93 24.63
C PRO A 66 13.44 0.62 24.10
N ALA A 67 14.04 -0.52 24.45
CA ALA A 67 13.60 -1.83 23.94
C ALA A 67 12.12 -2.16 24.23
N ARG A 68 11.52 -1.51 25.25
CA ARG A 68 10.10 -1.65 25.61
C ARG A 68 9.17 -0.69 24.86
N SER A 69 9.71 0.23 24.06
CA SER A 69 8.93 1.21 23.30
C SER A 69 8.27 0.60 22.06
N PHE A 70 8.81 -0.50 21.54
CA PHE A 70 8.20 -1.24 20.45
C PHE A 70 8.38 -2.75 20.60
N ALA A 71 7.51 -3.52 19.95
CA ALA A 71 7.63 -4.96 19.78
C ALA A 71 7.45 -5.32 18.30
N PHE A 72 8.34 -6.14 17.76
CA PHE A 72 8.25 -6.65 16.39
C PHE A 72 7.60 -8.03 16.39
N LEU A 73 6.50 -8.20 15.65
CA LEU A 73 5.73 -9.45 15.63
C LEU A 73 5.35 -9.86 14.20
N THR A 74 5.92 -10.96 13.73
CA THR A 74 5.55 -11.58 12.45
C THR A 74 4.56 -12.71 12.65
N GLY A 75 3.73 -12.97 11.63
CA GLY A 75 2.73 -14.02 11.64
C GLY A 75 1.60 -13.71 10.67
N SER A 76 0.79 -14.72 10.33
CA SER A 76 -0.30 -14.55 9.38
C SER A 76 -1.33 -13.52 9.86
N GLY A 77 -1.98 -12.81 8.93
CA GLY A 77 -3.07 -11.88 9.27
C GLY A 77 -4.20 -12.58 10.02
N ALA A 78 -4.58 -13.79 9.57
CA ALA A 78 -5.64 -14.59 10.17
C ALA A 78 -5.34 -15.04 11.61
N ALA A 79 -4.08 -15.37 11.93
CA ALA A 79 -3.73 -15.87 13.26
C ALA A 79 -3.64 -14.75 14.31
N ILE A 80 -2.99 -13.63 13.97
CA ILE A 80 -2.63 -12.61 14.98
C ILE A 80 -3.25 -11.22 14.73
N GLY A 81 -3.78 -10.94 13.53
CA GLY A 81 -4.31 -9.60 13.19
C GLY A 81 -5.54 -9.24 14.01
N ASP A 82 -6.58 -10.07 13.92
CA ASP A 82 -7.82 -9.92 14.69
C ASP A 82 -7.56 -9.90 16.21
N LEU A 83 -6.63 -10.74 16.69
CA LEU A 83 -6.25 -10.80 18.09
C LEU A 83 -5.72 -9.45 18.58
N LEU A 84 -4.78 -8.85 17.85
CA LEU A 84 -4.19 -7.55 18.19
C LEU A 84 -5.23 -6.41 18.15
N VAL A 85 -6.10 -6.42 17.13
CA VAL A 85 -7.15 -5.40 16.97
C VAL A 85 -8.19 -5.51 18.08
N LYS A 86 -8.61 -6.73 18.44
CA LYS A 86 -9.59 -7.00 19.51
C LYS A 86 -8.99 -6.91 20.91
N HIS A 87 -7.68 -6.88 21.09
CA HIS A 87 -7.10 -6.89 22.43
C HIS A 87 -7.60 -5.70 23.29
N PRO A 88 -8.04 -5.90 24.54
CA PRO A 88 -8.64 -4.83 25.37
C PRO A 88 -7.64 -3.74 25.76
N LYS A 89 -6.32 -4.04 25.71
CA LYS A 89 -5.24 -3.06 25.94
C LYS A 89 -4.72 -2.37 24.68
N THR A 90 -5.26 -2.67 23.50
CA THR A 90 -4.93 -1.90 22.28
C THR A 90 -5.64 -0.56 22.34
N ARG A 91 -4.89 0.54 22.27
CA ARG A 91 -5.40 1.91 22.38
C ARG A 91 -5.70 2.54 21.04
N PHE A 92 -4.87 2.26 20.03
CA PHE A 92 -5.08 2.67 18.66
C PHE A 92 -4.54 1.64 17.67
N ILE A 93 -5.05 1.69 16.44
CA ILE A 93 -4.55 0.93 15.30
C ILE A 93 -4.15 1.91 14.22
N ALA A 94 -2.92 1.80 13.73
CA ALA A 94 -2.48 2.42 12.49
C ALA A 94 -2.38 1.31 11.45
N PHE A 95 -3.15 1.41 10.38
CA PHE A 95 -3.24 0.41 9.32
C PHE A 95 -3.04 1.07 7.95
N THR A 96 -2.25 0.42 7.09
CA THR A 96 -2.28 0.71 5.65
C THR A 96 -2.38 -0.61 4.89
N GLY A 97 -3.36 -0.72 3.98
CA GLY A 97 -3.57 -1.95 3.21
C GLY A 97 -4.85 -1.94 2.38
N SER A 98 -5.45 -3.12 2.16
CA SER A 98 -6.66 -3.21 1.34
C SER A 98 -7.90 -2.66 2.05
N ARG A 99 -8.88 -2.20 1.26
CA ARG A 99 -10.17 -1.70 1.76
C ARG A 99 -10.87 -2.72 2.66
N ASP A 100 -10.96 -3.96 2.22
CA ASP A 100 -11.75 -4.98 2.93
C ASP A 100 -11.14 -5.32 4.31
N VAL A 101 -9.80 -5.35 4.41
CA VAL A 101 -9.11 -5.51 5.70
C VAL A 101 -9.29 -4.27 6.58
N GLY A 102 -9.18 -3.07 6.00
CA GLY A 102 -9.39 -1.81 6.73
C GLY A 102 -10.80 -1.67 7.31
N LEU A 103 -11.83 -2.02 6.53
CA LEU A 103 -13.22 -2.05 6.99
C LEU A 103 -13.42 -3.05 8.13
N ARG A 104 -12.83 -4.25 8.01
CA ARG A 104 -12.85 -5.24 9.09
C ARG A 104 -12.18 -4.71 10.37
N ILE A 105 -11.02 -4.06 10.25
CA ILE A 105 -10.32 -3.47 11.40
C ILE A 105 -11.20 -2.42 12.08
N ASN A 106 -11.83 -1.53 11.31
CA ASN A 106 -12.74 -0.52 11.84
C ASN A 106 -13.92 -1.16 12.60
N GLU A 107 -14.58 -2.16 12.00
CA GLU A 107 -15.70 -2.86 12.63
C GLU A 107 -15.29 -3.52 13.96
N LEU A 108 -14.13 -4.19 13.98
CA LEU A 108 -13.63 -4.86 15.18
C LEU A 108 -13.19 -3.87 16.26
N ALA A 109 -12.56 -2.75 15.87
CA ALA A 109 -12.06 -1.73 16.80
C ALA A 109 -13.20 -0.97 17.49
N ALA A 110 -14.35 -0.81 16.81
CA ALA A 110 -15.53 -0.16 17.37
C ALA A 110 -16.22 -1.00 18.46
N LYS A 111 -16.05 -2.33 18.45
CA LYS A 111 -16.69 -3.23 19.43
C LYS A 111 -15.92 -3.17 20.77
N PRO A 112 -16.58 -2.82 21.89
CA PRO A 112 -15.96 -2.85 23.20
C PRO A 112 -15.61 -4.29 23.59
N GLN A 113 -14.56 -4.44 24.39
CA GLN A 113 -14.04 -5.73 24.81
C GLN A 113 -14.05 -5.79 26.34
N PRO A 114 -14.27 -6.97 26.97
CA PRO A 114 -14.21 -7.08 28.42
C PRO A 114 -12.89 -6.50 28.98
N GLY A 115 -13.00 -5.59 29.94
CA GLY A 115 -11.85 -4.90 30.55
C GLY A 115 -11.25 -3.76 29.74
N GLN A 116 -11.79 -3.42 28.56
CA GLN A 116 -11.37 -2.25 27.78
C GLN A 116 -11.95 -0.97 28.39
N LEU A 117 -11.10 0.02 28.66
CA LEU A 117 -11.47 1.27 29.33
C LEU A 117 -11.59 2.48 28.39
N TRP A 118 -11.47 2.27 27.07
CA TRP A 118 -11.42 3.35 26.09
C TRP A 118 -12.06 2.96 24.76
N ILE A 119 -12.35 3.97 23.95
CA ILE A 119 -12.66 3.81 22.53
C ILE A 119 -11.35 3.79 21.75
N LYS A 120 -11.15 2.73 20.97
CA LYS A 120 -9.97 2.57 20.10
C LYS A 120 -10.01 3.63 19.00
N ARG A 121 -8.85 4.23 18.70
CA ARG A 121 -8.69 5.10 17.52
C ARG A 121 -8.16 4.27 16.35
N VAL A 122 -8.70 4.46 15.16
CA VAL A 122 -8.21 3.83 13.94
C VAL A 122 -7.74 4.90 12.98
N VAL A 123 -6.50 4.78 12.52
CA VAL A 123 -5.95 5.52 11.39
C VAL A 123 -5.76 4.49 10.28
N ALA A 124 -6.59 4.56 9.24
CA ALA A 124 -6.62 3.56 8.18
C ALA A 124 -6.47 4.23 6.82
N GLU A 125 -5.35 3.94 6.16
CA GLU A 125 -5.11 4.28 4.75
C GLU A 125 -5.41 3.04 3.90
N MET A 126 -6.26 3.19 2.88
CA MET A 126 -6.78 2.06 2.09
C MET A 126 -6.45 2.22 0.59
N GLY A 127 -7.00 1.33 -0.24
CA GLY A 127 -6.78 1.37 -1.69
C GLY A 127 -7.49 2.52 -2.39
N GLY A 128 -7.04 2.82 -3.61
CA GLY A 128 -7.64 3.77 -4.54
C GLY A 128 -8.08 3.11 -5.85
N LYS A 129 -8.84 3.86 -6.66
CA LYS A 129 -9.12 3.53 -8.07
C LYS A 129 -8.90 4.80 -8.88
N ASP A 130 -7.65 5.22 -8.90
CA ASP A 130 -7.28 6.58 -9.26
C ASP A 130 -7.34 6.79 -10.76
N ALA A 131 -7.59 8.04 -11.15
CA ALA A 131 -7.69 8.44 -12.54
C ALA A 131 -6.87 9.68 -12.85
N ILE A 132 -6.32 9.72 -14.06
CA ILE A 132 -5.80 10.94 -14.68
C ILE A 132 -6.79 11.36 -15.76
N ILE A 133 -7.17 12.64 -15.75
CA ILE A 133 -8.02 13.26 -16.77
C ILE A 133 -7.12 13.98 -17.77
N VAL A 134 -7.29 13.67 -19.07
CA VAL A 134 -6.55 14.30 -20.17
C VAL A 134 -7.53 15.14 -20.99
N ASP A 135 -7.41 16.46 -20.85
CA ASP A 135 -8.23 17.43 -21.57
C ASP A 135 -7.76 17.64 -23.02
N SER A 136 -8.58 18.25 -23.87
CA SER A 136 -8.23 18.58 -25.26
C SER A 136 -7.05 19.53 -25.40
N GLU A 137 -6.78 20.35 -24.38
CA GLU A 137 -5.68 21.33 -24.38
C GLU A 137 -4.40 20.80 -23.71
N ALA A 138 -4.42 19.55 -23.23
CA ALA A 138 -3.26 18.96 -22.58
C ALA A 138 -2.11 18.75 -23.58
N ASP A 139 -0.87 18.93 -23.11
CA ASP A 139 0.29 18.42 -23.82
C ASP A 139 0.21 16.88 -23.85
N LEU A 140 -0.07 16.32 -25.03
CA LEU A 140 -0.34 14.90 -25.18
C LEU A 140 0.88 14.02 -24.92
N GLU A 141 2.10 14.48 -25.20
CA GLU A 141 3.29 13.68 -24.91
C GLU A 141 3.50 13.59 -23.40
N GLN A 142 3.41 14.73 -22.70
CA GLN A 142 3.51 14.76 -21.24
C GLN A 142 2.38 13.99 -20.57
N ALA A 143 1.15 14.07 -21.09
CA ALA A 143 0.01 13.32 -20.58
C ALA A 143 0.22 11.81 -20.72
N VAL A 144 0.72 11.34 -21.87
CA VAL A 144 1.03 9.93 -22.09
C VAL A 144 2.13 9.45 -21.15
N ASP A 145 3.22 10.22 -21.01
CA ASP A 145 4.33 9.84 -20.12
C ASP A 145 3.90 9.82 -18.65
N GLY A 146 3.10 10.82 -18.23
CA GLY A 146 2.54 10.88 -16.89
C GLY A 146 1.62 9.69 -16.59
N VAL A 147 0.74 9.31 -17.52
CA VAL A 147 -0.12 8.14 -17.38
C VAL A 147 0.70 6.86 -17.34
N LEU A 148 1.68 6.68 -18.24
CA LEU A 148 2.53 5.49 -18.28
C LEU A 148 3.29 5.30 -16.95
N ALA A 149 3.97 6.34 -16.48
CA ALA A 149 4.74 6.28 -15.24
C ALA A 149 3.83 6.01 -14.02
N SER A 150 2.64 6.61 -14.00
CA SER A 150 1.67 6.47 -12.90
C SER A 150 0.96 5.11 -12.90
N ALA A 151 0.73 4.51 -14.06
CA ALA A 151 0.06 3.24 -14.20
C ALA A 151 1.00 2.05 -13.96
N PHE A 152 2.22 2.11 -14.50
CA PHE A 152 3.10 0.94 -14.61
C PHE A 152 4.30 0.97 -13.67
N GLY A 153 4.65 2.13 -13.10
CA GLY A 153 5.75 2.22 -12.14
C GLY A 153 5.52 1.32 -10.92
N TYR A 154 6.49 0.44 -10.59
CA TYR A 154 6.34 -0.63 -9.60
C TYR A 154 5.16 -1.59 -9.89
N GLN A 155 4.98 -1.93 -11.17
CA GLN A 155 3.91 -2.80 -11.70
C GLN A 155 2.50 -2.31 -11.36
N GLY A 156 2.34 -1.01 -11.10
CA GLY A 156 1.07 -0.44 -10.64
C GLY A 156 0.67 -0.85 -9.22
N GLN A 157 1.57 -1.45 -8.43
CA GLN A 157 1.32 -1.94 -7.08
C GLN A 157 1.33 -0.80 -6.04
N LYS A 158 0.63 0.30 -6.31
CA LYS A 158 0.55 1.49 -5.45
C LYS A 158 -0.91 1.83 -5.20
N CYS A 159 -1.23 2.29 -4.00
CA CYS A 159 -2.57 2.80 -3.70
C CYS A 159 -2.93 4.07 -4.48
N SER A 160 -1.93 4.74 -5.05
CA SER A 160 -2.02 5.95 -5.87
C SER A 160 -1.81 5.70 -7.38
N ALA A 161 -1.74 4.43 -7.80
CA ALA A 161 -1.47 4.10 -9.20
C ALA A 161 -2.62 4.55 -10.11
N CYS A 162 -2.28 5.15 -11.25
CA CYS A 162 -3.25 5.54 -12.25
C CYS A 162 -3.84 4.30 -12.93
N SER A 163 -4.98 3.83 -12.41
CA SER A 163 -5.67 2.65 -12.93
C SER A 163 -6.71 2.98 -14.00
N ARG A 164 -6.97 4.27 -14.26
CA ARG A 164 -7.92 4.78 -15.25
C ARG A 164 -7.38 6.04 -15.92
N ALA A 165 -7.35 6.07 -17.25
CA ALA A 165 -7.15 7.31 -17.99
C ALA A 165 -8.51 7.73 -18.57
N ILE A 166 -8.97 8.94 -18.25
CA ILE A 166 -10.22 9.52 -18.77
C ILE A 166 -9.81 10.61 -19.76
N VAL A 167 -10.08 10.38 -21.05
CA VAL A 167 -9.48 11.18 -22.13
C VAL A 167 -10.57 11.88 -22.93
N HIS A 168 -10.40 13.17 -23.19
CA HIS A 168 -11.34 13.95 -23.96
C HIS A 168 -11.44 13.45 -25.41
N GLN A 169 -12.66 13.42 -25.96
CA GLN A 169 -12.96 12.81 -27.26
C GLN A 169 -12.10 13.33 -28.42
N GLN A 170 -11.70 14.60 -28.39
CA GLN A 170 -10.92 15.23 -29.47
C GLN A 170 -9.48 14.70 -29.57
N VAL A 171 -8.94 14.17 -28.47
CA VAL A 171 -7.54 13.70 -28.38
C VAL A 171 -7.44 12.20 -28.09
N TYR A 172 -8.57 11.52 -27.93
CA TYR A 172 -8.65 10.11 -27.50
C TYR A 172 -7.80 9.19 -28.37
N ASP A 173 -8.01 9.19 -29.69
CA ASP A 173 -7.33 8.25 -30.59
C ASP A 173 -5.81 8.47 -30.63
N GLN A 174 -5.39 9.74 -30.69
CA GLN A 174 -3.97 10.10 -30.69
C GLN A 174 -3.28 9.72 -29.39
N PHE A 175 -3.93 9.97 -28.25
CA PHE A 175 -3.45 9.56 -26.94
C PHE A 175 -3.30 8.03 -26.87
N LEU A 176 -4.31 7.30 -27.34
CA LEU A 176 -4.34 5.84 -27.28
C LEU A 176 -3.20 5.20 -28.08
N GLU A 177 -2.98 5.66 -29.30
CA GLU A 177 -1.91 5.18 -30.17
C GLU A 177 -0.53 5.43 -29.56
N LYS A 178 -0.30 6.63 -29.00
CA LYS A 178 0.96 6.99 -28.33
C LYS A 178 1.19 6.14 -27.08
N LEU A 179 0.17 5.99 -26.24
CA LEU A 179 0.25 5.19 -25.02
C LEU A 179 0.54 3.72 -25.35
N LYS A 180 -0.18 3.14 -26.32
CA LYS A 180 0.07 1.78 -26.80
C LYS A 180 1.51 1.62 -27.28
N ALA A 181 1.99 2.53 -28.14
CA ALA A 181 3.33 2.45 -28.69
C ALA A 181 4.45 2.51 -27.63
N LYS A 182 4.27 3.28 -26.55
CA LYS A 182 5.22 3.34 -25.43
C LYS A 182 5.11 2.13 -24.50
N THR A 183 3.88 1.73 -24.14
CA THR A 183 3.63 0.59 -23.24
C THR A 183 4.08 -0.75 -23.82
N SER A 184 3.91 -0.99 -25.12
CA SER A 184 4.39 -2.21 -25.78
C SER A 184 5.92 -2.36 -25.82
N LYS A 185 6.69 -1.33 -25.42
CA LYS A 185 8.16 -1.34 -25.37
C LYS A 185 8.71 -1.48 -23.94
N LEU A 186 7.86 -1.59 -22.93
CA LEU A 186 8.33 -1.72 -21.55
C LEU A 186 9.01 -3.07 -21.34
N ALA A 187 10.25 -3.03 -20.87
CA ALA A 187 10.98 -4.21 -20.48
C ALA A 187 10.47 -4.72 -19.11
N VAL A 188 10.10 -5.99 -19.07
CA VAL A 188 9.64 -6.70 -17.87
C VAL A 188 10.64 -7.81 -17.56
N GLY A 189 11.19 -7.83 -16.35
CA GLY A 189 12.21 -8.80 -15.97
C GLY A 189 12.65 -8.66 -14.51
N PRO A 190 13.73 -9.36 -14.09
CA PRO A 190 14.27 -9.27 -12.74
C PRO A 190 14.51 -7.83 -12.26
N ALA A 191 14.13 -7.55 -11.02
CA ALA A 191 14.13 -6.19 -10.46
C ALA A 191 15.53 -5.66 -10.06
N ASP A 192 16.54 -6.53 -10.06
CA ASP A 192 17.94 -6.20 -9.84
C ASP A 192 18.67 -5.76 -11.12
N ASP A 193 18.05 -5.95 -12.29
CA ASP A 193 18.54 -5.43 -13.57
C ASP A 193 17.87 -4.07 -13.89
N PRO A 194 18.65 -2.96 -13.93
CA PRO A 194 18.11 -1.63 -14.20
C PRO A 194 17.62 -1.42 -15.65
N ALA A 195 17.89 -2.36 -16.56
CA ALA A 195 17.32 -2.32 -17.91
C ALA A 195 15.81 -2.62 -17.90
N ASN A 196 15.30 -3.30 -16.87
CA ASN A 196 13.89 -3.62 -16.74
C ASN A 196 13.13 -2.45 -16.10
N PHE A 197 12.11 -1.97 -16.79
CA PHE A 197 11.22 -0.94 -16.25
C PHE A 197 10.28 -1.51 -15.19
N MET A 198 9.83 -2.76 -15.39
CA MET A 198 8.94 -3.47 -14.49
C MET A 198 9.56 -4.78 -13.98
N GLY A 199 9.42 -5.00 -12.67
CA GLY A 199 9.73 -6.25 -11.99
C GLY A 199 8.56 -7.24 -11.96
N PRO A 200 8.65 -8.30 -11.14
CA PRO A 200 7.53 -9.19 -10.88
C PRO A 200 6.49 -8.53 -9.94
N VAL A 201 5.25 -9.01 -9.96
CA VAL A 201 4.30 -8.69 -8.89
C VAL A 201 4.66 -9.46 -7.62
N ILE A 202 4.16 -9.02 -6.46
CA ILE A 202 4.69 -9.43 -5.15
C ILE A 202 4.63 -10.94 -4.87
N SER A 203 3.58 -11.63 -5.34
CA SER A 203 3.35 -13.03 -5.01
C SER A 203 2.54 -13.76 -6.08
N ALA A 204 2.55 -15.10 -6.02
CA ALA A 204 1.72 -15.95 -6.89
C ALA A 204 0.22 -15.62 -6.76
N GLY A 205 -0.24 -15.31 -5.55
CA GLY A 205 -1.63 -14.91 -5.31
C GLY A 205 -1.98 -13.59 -5.99
N ALA A 206 -1.08 -12.60 -5.92
CA ALA A 206 -1.26 -11.34 -6.64
C ALA A 206 -1.26 -11.55 -8.17
N LYS A 207 -0.32 -12.35 -8.68
CA LYS A 207 -0.26 -12.69 -10.11
C LYS A 207 -1.56 -13.31 -10.61
N LYS A 208 -2.06 -14.33 -9.91
CA LYS A 208 -3.32 -14.97 -10.25
C LYS A 208 -4.47 -13.96 -10.26
N SER A 209 -4.61 -13.15 -9.20
CA SER A 209 -5.68 -12.16 -9.10
C SER A 209 -5.63 -11.12 -10.22
N ILE A 210 -4.44 -10.68 -10.62
CA ILE A 210 -4.28 -9.69 -11.69
C ILE A 210 -4.64 -10.31 -13.05
N LEU A 211 -4.20 -11.55 -13.32
CA LEU A 211 -4.56 -12.28 -14.54
C LEU A 211 -6.07 -12.53 -14.62
N ASP A 212 -6.71 -12.90 -13.50
CA ASP A 212 -8.17 -13.04 -13.45
C ASP A 212 -8.88 -11.72 -13.81
N TYR A 213 -8.40 -10.57 -13.31
CA TYR A 213 -8.94 -9.26 -13.65
C TYR A 213 -8.68 -8.84 -15.11
N ILE A 214 -7.56 -9.27 -15.69
CA ILE A 214 -7.30 -9.07 -17.12
C ILE A 214 -8.34 -9.79 -17.97
N GLU A 215 -8.71 -11.03 -17.62
CA GLU A 215 -9.76 -11.78 -18.34
C GLU A 215 -11.13 -11.11 -18.21
N VAL A 216 -11.48 -10.57 -17.05
CA VAL A 216 -12.67 -9.72 -16.89
C VAL A 216 -12.60 -8.51 -17.82
N GLY A 217 -11.47 -7.79 -17.83
CA GLY A 217 -11.27 -6.60 -18.65
C GLY A 217 -11.37 -6.86 -20.16
N LYS A 218 -10.98 -8.06 -20.63
CA LYS A 218 -11.16 -8.49 -22.04
C LYS A 218 -12.63 -8.67 -22.42
N GLY A 219 -13.50 -8.98 -21.45
CA GLY A 219 -14.96 -9.06 -21.66
C GLY A 219 -15.68 -7.72 -21.57
N GLU A 220 -15.13 -6.75 -20.83
CA GLU A 220 -15.74 -5.43 -20.61
C GLU A 220 -15.23 -4.34 -21.56
N GLY A 221 -14.06 -4.55 -22.17
CA GLY A 221 -13.42 -3.56 -23.03
C GLY A 221 -12.56 -4.17 -24.13
N ARG A 222 -11.76 -3.32 -24.79
CA ARG A 222 -10.84 -3.74 -25.84
C ARG A 222 -9.41 -3.78 -25.31
N LEU A 223 -8.79 -4.96 -25.30
CA LEU A 223 -7.37 -5.10 -25.02
C LEU A 223 -6.53 -4.43 -26.11
N LEU A 224 -5.58 -3.58 -25.72
CA LEU A 224 -4.74 -2.81 -26.65
C LEU A 224 -3.32 -3.37 -26.79
N THR A 225 -2.75 -3.84 -25.70
CA THR A 225 -1.41 -4.46 -25.61
C THR A 225 -1.35 -5.32 -24.34
N GLY A 226 -0.43 -6.28 -24.30
CA GLY A 226 -0.20 -7.11 -23.12
C GLY A 226 -1.42 -7.98 -22.77
N GLY A 227 -1.65 -8.14 -21.47
CA GLY A 227 -2.76 -8.92 -20.92
C GLY A 227 -2.46 -10.40 -20.79
N SER A 228 -1.21 -10.76 -20.51
CA SER A 228 -0.78 -12.13 -20.28
C SER A 228 0.35 -12.24 -19.26
N GLN A 229 0.65 -13.47 -18.85
CA GLN A 229 1.89 -13.75 -18.15
C GLN A 229 3.08 -13.49 -19.09
N ALA A 230 4.16 -12.90 -18.56
CA ALA A 230 5.43 -12.78 -19.27
C ALA A 230 6.34 -13.99 -18.97
N ASP A 231 7.36 -14.18 -19.82
CA ASP A 231 8.31 -15.28 -19.71
C ASP A 231 9.18 -15.22 -18.43
N GLY A 232 9.71 -16.38 -18.05
CA GLY A 232 10.61 -16.54 -16.91
C GLY A 232 9.95 -17.09 -15.63
N ASP A 233 10.80 -17.41 -14.64
CA ASP A 233 10.40 -18.12 -13.42
C ASP A 233 9.79 -17.19 -12.34
N GLY A 234 9.72 -15.89 -12.61
CA GLY A 234 9.14 -14.89 -11.71
C GLY A 234 7.64 -14.67 -11.88
N TYR A 235 7.08 -13.85 -11.00
CA TYR A 235 5.67 -13.44 -11.09
C TYR A 235 5.46 -12.30 -12.09
N PHE A 236 5.93 -12.47 -13.32
CA PHE A 236 5.87 -11.45 -14.36
C PHE A 236 4.52 -11.42 -15.10
N ILE A 237 4.10 -10.22 -15.48
CA ILE A 237 2.90 -9.92 -16.26
C ILE A 237 3.29 -8.89 -17.31
N ALA A 238 2.86 -9.12 -18.55
CA ALA A 238 3.06 -8.23 -19.71
C ALA A 238 1.72 -7.75 -20.26
#